data_AF-A0A6J7JD10-F1
#
_entry.id   AF-A0A6J7JD10-F1
#
_cell.length_a   1.000
_cell.length_b   1.000
_cell.length_c   1.000
_cell.angle_alpha   90.00
_cell.angle_beta   90.00
_cell.angle_gamma   90.00
#
_symmetry.space_group_name_H-M   'P 1'
#
loop_
_entity.id
_entity.type
_entity.pdbx_description
1 polymer ?
#
loop_
_entity_poly.entity_id
_entity_poly.type
_entity_poly.pdbx_seq_one_letter_code
_entity_poly.pdbx_strand_id
1 'polypeptide(L)'
;MFGLSLETAKTAAIAIAGGFVLISILSAWLIKTVVTKVIVIVVMLGLAAAVYSQRASLQDCADREKAKIEAGDKSGVSCTFFGKTIQVPGLDG
;
A
#
# COMPACT_ATOMS: atom_id res chain seq x y z
N MET A 1 60.41 1.96 20.44
CA MET A 1 59.41 3.02 20.13
C MET A 1 58.10 2.42 19.58
N PHE A 2 57.54 1.37 20.20
CA PHE A 2 56.31 0.70 19.72
C PHE A 2 55.07 0.91 20.62
N GLY A 3 55.25 1.44 21.84
CA GLY A 3 54.15 1.62 22.80
C GLY A 3 53.12 2.67 22.37
N LEU A 4 53.56 3.76 21.74
CA LEU A 4 52.65 4.84 21.30
C LEU A 4 51.76 4.40 20.12
N SER A 5 52.29 3.58 19.20
CA SER A 5 51.53 3.11 18.03
C SER A 5 50.46 2.08 18.41
N LEU A 6 50.71 1.25 19.41
CA LEU A 6 49.78 0.19 19.81
C LEU A 6 48.56 0.77 20.56
N GLU A 7 48.80 1.73 21.44
CA GLU A 7 47.73 2.41 22.20
C GLU A 7 46.91 3.34 21.32
N THR A 8 47.57 4.04 20.38
CA THR A 8 46.89 4.85 19.35
C THR A 8 46.05 3.99 18.41
N ALA A 9 46.58 2.85 17.94
CA ALA A 9 45.83 1.93 17.08
C ALA A 9 44.62 1.32 17.80
N LYS A 10 44.79 0.96 19.08
CA LYS A 10 43.69 0.44 19.91
C LYS A 10 42.59 1.49 20.13
N THR A 11 42.98 2.73 20.40
CA THR A 11 42.04 3.85 20.60
C THR A 11 41.30 4.19 19.30
N ALA A 12 42.01 4.23 18.17
CA ALA A 12 41.40 4.44 16.86
C ALA A 12 40.43 3.30 16.51
N ALA A 13 40.79 2.05 16.76
CA ALA A 13 39.92 0.90 16.53
C ALA A 13 38.63 0.97 17.37
N ILE A 14 38.74 1.36 18.64
CA ILE A 14 37.57 1.56 19.52
C ILE A 14 36.69 2.72 19.02
N ALA A 15 37.30 3.83 18.61
CA ALA A 15 36.56 4.98 18.08
C ALA A 15 35.82 4.63 16.77
N ILE A 16 36.46 3.91 15.86
CA ILE A 16 35.86 3.45 14.60
C ILE A 16 34.73 2.46 14.88
N ALA A 17 34.97 1.46 15.72
CA ALA A 17 33.96 0.48 16.10
C ALA A 17 32.75 1.15 16.77
N GLY A 18 33.00 2.07 17.71
CA GLY A 18 31.96 2.86 18.36
C GLY A 18 31.18 3.72 17.38
N GLY A 19 31.85 4.38 16.45
CA GLY A 19 31.22 5.14 15.37
C GLY A 19 30.32 4.27 14.50
N PHE A 20 30.75 3.07 14.15
CA PHE A 20 29.97 2.14 13.35
C PHE A 20 28.69 1.67 14.06
N VAL A 21 28.77 1.41 15.37
CA VAL A 21 27.62 1.07 16.20
C VAL A 21 26.61 2.22 16.22
N LEU A 22 27.07 3.46 16.42
CA LEU A 22 26.19 4.64 16.43
C LEU A 22 25.50 4.84 15.08
N ILE A 23 26.23 4.75 13.96
CA ILE A 23 25.66 4.86 12.61
C ILE A 23 24.65 3.75 12.36
N SER A 24 24.93 2.54 12.83
CA SER A 24 24.00 1.40 12.67
C SER A 24 22.68 1.65 13.41
N ILE A 25 22.73 2.18 14.62
CA ILE A 25 21.54 2.52 15.41
C ILE A 25 20.73 3.62 14.72
N LEU A 26 21.40 4.69 14.28
CA LEU A 26 20.76 5.80 13.58
C LEU A 26 20.10 5.33 12.27
N SER A 27 20.78 4.48 11.52
CA SER A 27 20.26 3.90 10.28
C SER A 27 19.04 3.03 10.55
N ALA A 28 19.08 2.17 11.57
CA ALA A 28 17.95 1.33 11.95
C ALA A 28 16.72 2.16 12.36
N TRP A 29 16.93 3.27 13.08
CA TRP A 29 15.87 4.22 13.42
C TRP A 29 15.25 4.87 12.19
N LEU A 30 16.08 5.39 11.28
CA LEU A 30 15.61 6.02 10.05
C LEU A 30 14.82 5.04 9.18
N ILE A 31 15.33 3.81 9.01
CA ILE A 31 14.65 2.75 8.24
C ILE A 31 13.29 2.46 8.87
N LYS A 32 13.19 2.29 10.21
CA LYS A 32 11.92 2.01 10.88
C LYS A 32 10.87 3.10 10.64
N THR A 33 11.29 4.37 10.68
CA THR A 33 10.40 5.51 10.44
C THR A 33 9.95 5.62 8.98
N VAL A 34 10.86 5.34 8.03
CA VAL A 34 10.57 5.47 6.59
C VAL A 34 9.76 4.28 6.07
N VAL A 35 10.12 3.05 6.46
CA VAL A 35 9.46 1.83 5.98
C VAL A 35 7.96 1.85 6.26
N THR A 36 7.56 2.28 7.46
CA THR A 36 6.13 2.40 7.79
C THR A 36 5.39 3.35 6.85
N LYS A 37 5.98 4.51 6.54
CA LYS A 37 5.39 5.49 5.62
C LYS A 37 5.29 4.92 4.20
N VAL A 38 6.34 4.26 3.73
CA VAL A 38 6.36 3.64 2.40
C VAL A 38 5.31 2.54 2.29
N ILE A 39 5.18 1.67 3.29
CA ILE A 39 4.16 0.62 3.32
C ILE A 39 2.76 1.24 3.23
N VAL A 40 2.47 2.27 4.03
CA VAL A 40 1.16 2.94 4.01
C VAL A 40 0.87 3.53 2.63
N ILE A 41 1.85 4.19 2.00
CA ILE A 41 1.71 4.74 0.65
C ILE A 41 1.41 3.62 -0.35
N VAL A 42 2.17 2.52 -0.32
CA VAL A 42 1.98 1.38 -1.22
C VAL A 42 0.59 0.75 -1.03
N VAL A 43 0.14 0.58 0.21
CA VAL A 43 -1.19 0.06 0.50
C VAL A 43 -2.28 1.00 -0.03
N MET A 44 -2.16 2.31 0.22
CA MET A 44 -3.13 3.29 -0.29
C MET A 44 -3.17 3.34 -1.82
N LEU A 45 -2.01 3.29 -2.48
CA LEU A 45 -1.93 3.21 -3.94
C LEU A 45 -2.53 1.91 -4.47
N GLY A 46 -2.28 0.78 -3.81
CA GLY A 46 -2.88 -0.51 -4.14
C GLY A 46 -4.39 -0.49 -4.02
N LEU A 47 -4.92 0.08 -2.93
CA LEU A 47 -6.36 0.27 -2.73
C LEU A 47 -6.96 1.21 -3.79
N ALA A 48 -6.31 2.33 -4.09
CA ALA A 48 -6.76 3.27 -5.11
C ALA A 48 -6.79 2.61 -6.50
N ALA A 49 -5.76 1.84 -6.86
CA ALA A 49 -5.71 1.08 -8.10
C ALA A 49 -6.80 0.00 -8.16
N ALA A 50 -7.04 -0.70 -7.05
CA ALA A 50 -8.09 -1.71 -6.96
C ALA A 50 -9.51 -1.10 -7.06
N VAL A 51 -9.73 0.10 -6.52
CA VAL A 51 -11.00 0.83 -6.70
C VAL A 51 -11.12 1.35 -8.13
N TYR A 52 -10.04 1.87 -8.70
CA TYR A 52 -10.03 2.39 -10.07
C TYR A 52 -10.36 1.30 -11.11
N SER A 53 -9.80 0.10 -10.95
CA SER A 53 -10.09 -1.03 -11.84
C SER A 53 -11.56 -1.48 -11.79
N GLN A 54 -12.26 -1.21 -10.69
CA GLN A 54 -13.68 -1.55 -10.52
C GLN A 54 -14.64 -0.45 -10.92
N ARG A 55 -14.15 0.75 -11.23
CA ARG A 55 -14.97 1.80 -11.83
C ARG A 55 -15.60 1.34 -13.15
N ALA A 56 -14.92 0.48 -13.91
CA ALA A 56 -15.46 -0.10 -15.14
C ALA A 56 -16.70 -0.98 -14.86
N SER A 57 -16.59 -1.89 -13.88
CA SER A 57 -17.72 -2.76 -13.47
C SER A 57 -18.94 -1.98 -12.98
N LEU A 58 -18.71 -0.83 -12.33
CA LEU A 58 -19.75 0.13 -11.94
C LEU A 58 -20.46 0.76 -13.15
N GLN A 59 -19.69 1.22 -14.13
CA GLN A 59 -20.22 1.86 -15.33
C GLN A 59 -20.99 0.85 -16.19
N ASP A 60 -20.44 -0.33 -16.41
CA ASP A 60 -21.11 -1.42 -17.14
C ASP A 60 -22.42 -1.85 -16.48
N CYS A 61 -22.46 -1.89 -15.15
CA CYS A 61 -23.67 -2.18 -14.37
C CYS A 61 -24.75 -1.10 -14.59
N ALA A 62 -24.37 0.17 -14.47
CA ALA A 62 -25.27 1.30 -14.64
C ALA A 62 -25.79 1.40 -16.08
N ASP A 63 -24.96 1.15 -17.09
CA ASP A 63 -25.37 1.17 -18.49
C ASP A 63 -26.31 0.00 -18.83
N ARG A 64 -26.11 -1.18 -18.23
CA ARG A 64 -27.03 -2.33 -18.35
C ARG A 64 -28.39 -2.08 -17.71
N GLU A 65 -28.42 -1.46 -16.54
CA GLU A 65 -29.65 -1.09 -15.85
C GLU A 65 -30.45 -0.06 -16.67
N LYS A 66 -29.78 0.98 -17.17
CA LYS A 66 -30.40 1.97 -18.07
C LYS A 66 -31.00 1.33 -19.31
N ALA A 67 -30.27 0.46 -19.99
CA ALA A 67 -30.76 -0.23 -21.18
C ALA A 67 -31.99 -1.12 -20.89
N LYS A 68 -32.05 -1.77 -19.72
CA LYS A 68 -33.21 -2.56 -19.28
C LYS A 68 -34.43 -1.69 -19.00
N ILE A 69 -34.23 -0.57 -18.29
CA ILE A 69 -35.30 0.40 -18.01
C ILE A 69 -35.85 0.98 -19.32
N GLU A 70 -34.98 1.33 -20.28
CA GLU A 70 -35.39 1.81 -21.60
C GLU A 70 -36.15 0.74 -22.41
N ALA A 71 -35.82 -0.54 -22.23
CA ALA A 71 -36.55 -1.67 -22.81
C ALA A 71 -37.87 -2.01 -22.08
N GLY A 72 -38.22 -1.27 -21.02
CA GLY A 72 -39.44 -1.48 -20.24
C GLY A 72 -39.36 -2.62 -19.21
N ASP A 73 -38.17 -3.21 -19.01
CA ASP A 73 -37.92 -4.26 -18.03
C ASP A 73 -37.46 -3.65 -16.70
N LYS A 74 -38.28 -3.80 -15.66
CA LYS A 74 -37.99 -3.25 -14.32
C LYS A 74 -37.13 -4.18 -13.47
N SER A 75 -37.00 -5.45 -13.85
CA SER A 75 -36.33 -6.50 -13.08
C SER A 75 -34.91 -6.12 -12.66
N GLY A 76 -34.57 -6.36 -11.39
CA GLY A 76 -33.27 -6.04 -10.79
C GLY A 76 -32.05 -6.58 -11.56
N VAL A 77 -30.91 -5.88 -11.43
CA VAL A 77 -29.66 -6.21 -12.12
C VAL A 77 -28.67 -6.82 -11.14
N SER A 78 -28.05 -7.93 -11.52
CA SER A 78 -26.94 -8.51 -10.76
C SER A 78 -25.60 -7.96 -11.27
N CYS A 79 -24.82 -7.37 -10.37
CA CYS A 79 -23.53 -6.78 -10.67
C CYS A 79 -22.46 -7.38 -9.75
N THR A 80 -21.33 -7.79 -10.33
CA THR A 80 -20.22 -8.38 -9.57
C THR A 80 -19.23 -7.29 -9.16
N PHE A 81 -18.99 -7.15 -7.87
CA PHE A 81 -17.99 -6.27 -7.27
C PHE A 81 -17.04 -7.08 -6.40
N PHE A 82 -15.73 -6.95 -6.60
CA PHE A 82 -14.74 -7.68 -5.80
C PHE A 82 -15.05 -9.20 -5.69
N GLY A 83 -15.59 -9.82 -6.76
CA GLY A 83 -15.98 -11.24 -6.75
C GLY A 83 -17.23 -11.56 -5.90
N LYS A 84 -17.91 -10.54 -5.38
CA LYS A 84 -19.22 -10.63 -4.74
C LYS A 84 -20.28 -10.15 -5.71
N THR A 85 -21.24 -11.01 -6.03
CA THR A 85 -22.43 -10.62 -6.80
C THR A 85 -23.38 -9.86 -5.88
N ILE A 86 -23.61 -8.59 -6.18
CA ILE A 86 -24.62 -7.74 -5.56
C ILE A 86 -25.83 -7.70 -6.50
N GLN A 87 -26.99 -8.10 -5.98
CA GLN A 87 -28.26 -7.88 -6.67
C GLN A 87 -28.74 -6.47 -6.31
N VAL A 88 -28.83 -5.61 -7.32
CA VAL A 88 -29.45 -4.30 -7.20
C VAL A 88 -30.95 -4.52 -7.42
N PRO A 89 -31.81 -4.33 -6.40
CA PRO A 89 -33.25 -4.50 -6.56
C PRO A 89 -33.78 -3.50 -7.59
N GLY A 90 -34.68 -3.98 -8.45
CA GLY A 90 -35.34 -3.16 -9.46
C GLY A 90 -36.40 -2.25 -8.85
N LEU A 91 -36.95 -1.34 -9.66
CA LEU A 91 -38.01 -0.39 -9.26
C LEU A 91 -39.39 -1.05 -9.03
N ASP A 92 -39.43 -2.38 -8.95
CA ASP A 92 -40.58 -3.27 -8.83
C ASP A 92 -40.72 -3.91 -7.44
N GLY A 93 -39.80 -3.67 -6.49
CA GLY A 93 -39.95 -4.07 -5.08
C GLY A 93 -38.66 -4.10 -4.28
#